data_AF-A0A0G1TEL4-F1
#
_entry.id   AF-A0A0G1TEL4-F1
#
_cell.length_a   1.000
_cell.length_b   1.000
_cell.length_c   1.000
_cell.angle_alpha   90.00
_cell.angle_beta   90.00
_cell.angle_gamma   90.00
#
_symmetry.space_group_name_H-M   'P 1'
#
loop_
_entity.id
_entity.type
_entity.pdbx_description
1 polymer ?
#
loop_
_entity_poly.entity_id
_entity_poly.type
_entity_poly.pdbx_seq_one_letter_code
_entity_poly.pdbx_strand_id
1 'polypeptide(L)'
;MNTSKMLAQGVMFLTFAIVPFIAFIVLGQTTFFPYIVGKNFAFRIVVEIMFAGWVVLAAIDPAYRPKKSYLLGALAAFVGIITLAAIFGENPTKSFWSNFERMEGVVTYFHVFAYFIAACSNGRGYSPWCRMAHA
;
A
#
# COMPACT_ATOMS: atom_id res chain seq x y z
N MET A 1 -28.45 -2.43 -6.67
CA MET A 1 -27.15 -1.89 -6.22
C MET A 1 -26.55 -2.88 -5.23
N ASN A 2 -25.36 -3.42 -5.47
CA ASN A 2 -24.79 -4.46 -4.61
C ASN A 2 -24.24 -3.82 -3.31
N THR A 3 -24.85 -4.13 -2.16
CA THR A 3 -24.48 -3.57 -0.85
C THR A 3 -23.02 -3.83 -0.51
N SER A 4 -22.48 -5.02 -0.84
CA SER A 4 -21.07 -5.34 -0.57
C SER A 4 -20.11 -4.50 -1.41
N LYS A 5 -20.47 -4.23 -2.67
CA LYS A 5 -19.70 -3.32 -3.55
C LYS A 5 -19.69 -1.90 -3.00
N MET A 6 -20.82 -1.39 -2.52
CA MET A 6 -20.92 -0.06 -1.94
C MET A 6 -20.10 0.07 -0.64
N LEU A 7 -20.17 -0.93 0.23
CA LEU A 7 -19.38 -0.97 1.46
C LEU A 7 -17.88 -0.99 1.15
N ALA A 8 -17.43 -1.86 0.24
CA ALA A 8 -16.02 -1.95 -0.11
C ALA A 8 -15.50 -0.66 -0.80
N GLN A 9 -16.31 0.01 -1.61
CA GLN A 9 -15.99 1.35 -2.13
C GLN A 9 -15.84 2.36 -1.00
N GLY A 10 -16.78 2.37 -0.04
CA GLY A 10 -16.72 3.26 1.13
C GLY A 10 -15.44 3.07 1.94
N VAL A 11 -15.06 1.82 2.21
CA VAL A 11 -13.79 1.47 2.89
C VAL A 11 -12.58 2.00 2.12
N MET A 12 -12.54 1.80 0.80
CA MET A 12 -11.45 2.28 -0.06
C MET A 12 -11.29 3.80 -0.01
N PHE A 13 -12.40 4.54 -0.14
CA PHE A 13 -12.36 6.01 -0.10
C PHE A 13 -11.96 6.52 1.27
N LEU A 14 -12.50 5.96 2.35
CA LEU A 14 -12.20 6.36 3.71
C LEU A 14 -10.71 6.13 4.04
N THR A 15 -10.21 4.91 3.78
CA THR A 15 -8.81 4.56 4.05
C THR A 15 -7.86 5.41 3.23
N PHE A 16 -8.12 5.63 1.94
CA PHE A 16 -7.33 6.54 1.09
C PHE A 16 -7.32 7.97 1.64
N ALA A 17 -8.46 8.48 2.11
CA ALA A 17 -8.56 9.83 2.68
C ALA A 17 -7.83 9.98 4.02
N ILE A 18 -7.70 8.91 4.80
CA ILE A 18 -7.02 8.93 6.11
C ILE A 18 -5.49 8.99 5.96
N VAL A 19 -4.91 8.41 4.91
CA VAL A 19 -3.44 8.33 4.71
C VAL A 19 -2.69 9.65 4.94
N PRO A 20 -3.06 10.80 4.35
CA PRO A 20 -2.34 12.06 4.59
C PRO A 20 -2.34 12.51 6.05
N PHE A 21 -3.35 12.12 6.84
CA PHE A 21 -3.44 12.49 8.26
C PHE A 21 -2.57 11.63 9.17
N ILE A 22 -2.06 10.49 8.68
CA ILE A 22 -1.12 9.62 9.42
C ILE A 22 0.15 10.39 9.81
N ALA A 23 0.55 11.40 9.02
CA ALA A 23 1.69 12.26 9.32
C ALA A 23 1.60 12.95 10.69
N PHE A 24 0.38 13.19 11.19
CA PHE A 24 0.11 13.84 12.48
C PHE A 24 0.15 12.90 13.69
N ILE A 25 0.28 11.58 13.48
CA ILE A 25 0.36 10.62 14.57
C ILE A 25 1.73 10.73 15.25
N VAL A 26 1.75 11.07 16.53
CA VAL A 26 2.97 11.10 17.37
C VAL A 26 2.70 10.33 18.66
N LEU A 27 3.38 9.20 18.83
CA LEU A 27 3.21 8.33 20.00
C LEU A 27 4.26 8.66 21.07
N GLY A 28 4.09 9.82 21.72
CA GLY A 28 5.02 10.48 22.66
C GLY A 28 5.85 9.56 23.57
N GLN A 29 5.53 9.47 24.87
CA GLN A 29 6.35 8.69 25.81
C GLN A 29 6.10 7.16 25.78
N THR A 30 5.22 6.69 24.88
CA THR A 30 4.83 5.28 24.82
C THR A 30 5.76 4.42 23.95
N THR A 31 6.61 5.04 23.13
CA THR A 31 7.55 4.34 22.24
C THR A 31 8.92 5.02 22.20
N PHE A 32 9.99 4.25 21.99
CA PHE A 32 11.36 4.79 21.93
C PHE A 32 11.60 5.67 20.68
N PHE A 33 10.86 5.43 19.60
CA PHE A 33 10.90 6.22 18.36
C PHE A 33 9.51 6.83 18.06
N PRO A 34 9.11 7.89 18.80
CA PRO A 34 7.74 8.41 18.82
C PRO A 34 7.24 8.98 17.49
N TYR A 35 8.17 9.39 16.62
CA TYR A 35 7.88 9.98 15.32
C TYR A 35 7.85 8.97 14.17
N ILE A 36 8.23 7.72 14.43
CA ILE A 36 8.46 6.71 13.39
C ILE A 36 7.50 5.54 13.56
N VAL A 37 7.46 4.97 14.77
CA VAL A 37 6.76 3.70 15.02
C VAL A 37 5.26 3.81 14.79
N GLY A 38 4.62 4.81 15.40
CA GLY A 38 3.17 4.98 15.29
C GLY A 38 2.69 5.21 13.86
N LYS A 39 3.41 6.01 13.09
CA LYS A 39 3.04 6.35 11.71
C LYS A 39 3.16 5.14 10.80
N ASN A 40 4.23 4.35 10.94
CA ASN A 40 4.45 3.16 10.14
C ASN A 40 3.42 2.07 10.42
N PHE A 41 3.09 1.81 11.70
CA PHE A 41 2.04 0.86 12.04
C PHE A 41 0.66 1.33 11.55
N ALA A 42 0.32 2.60 11.77
CA ALA A 42 -0.94 3.15 11.27
C ALA A 42 -1.03 3.04 9.74
N PHE A 43 0.03 3.36 9.02
CA PHE A 43 0.08 3.22 7.57
C PHE A 43 -0.13 1.76 7.14
N ARG A 44 0.60 0.82 7.73
CA ARG A 44 0.48 -0.61 7.40
C ARG A 44 -0.94 -1.13 7.61
N ILE A 45 -1.54 -0.86 8.78
CA ILE A 45 -2.91 -1.28 9.11
C ILE A 45 -3.93 -0.66 8.14
N VAL A 46 -3.83 0.64 7.87
CA VAL A 46 -4.75 1.32 6.94
C VAL A 46 -4.63 0.73 5.54
N VAL A 47 -3.42 0.45 5.07
CA VAL A 47 -3.16 -0.18 3.78
C VAL A 47 -3.68 -1.60 3.71
N GLU A 48 -3.53 -2.41 4.75
CA GLU A 48 -4.08 -3.77 4.81
C GLU A 48 -5.61 -3.76 4.67
N ILE A 49 -6.28 -2.85 5.38
CA ILE A 49 -7.74 -2.67 5.28
C ILE A 49 -8.13 -2.20 3.88
N MET A 50 -7.40 -1.23 3.31
CA MET A 50 -7.64 -0.73 1.96
C MET A 50 -7.46 -1.85 0.93
N PHE A 51 -6.38 -2.62 1.03
CA PHE A 51 -6.08 -3.72 0.12
C PHE A 51 -7.12 -4.85 0.22
N ALA A 52 -7.57 -5.20 1.43
CA ALA A 52 -8.66 -6.16 1.62
C ALA A 52 -9.97 -5.68 0.96
N GLY A 53 -10.32 -4.39 1.14
CA GLY A 53 -11.47 -3.78 0.45
C GLY A 53 -11.34 -3.83 -1.07
N TRP A 54 -10.14 -3.58 -1.59
CA TRP A 54 -9.84 -3.69 -3.01
C TRP A 54 -9.99 -5.14 -3.53
N VAL A 55 -9.47 -6.14 -2.82
CA VAL A 55 -9.60 -7.56 -3.22
C VAL A 55 -11.07 -7.95 -3.38
N VAL A 56 -11.92 -7.53 -2.45
CA VAL A 56 -13.38 -7.76 -2.53
C VAL A 56 -13.96 -7.10 -3.79
N LEU A 57 -13.58 -5.87 -4.10
CA LEU A 57 -14.03 -5.18 -5.31
C LEU A 57 -13.54 -5.85 -6.60
N ALA A 58 -12.27 -6.25 -6.65
CA ALA A 58 -11.66 -6.91 -7.81
C ALA A 58 -12.25 -8.31 -8.08
N ALA A 59 -12.77 -8.96 -7.04
CA ALA A 59 -13.51 -10.22 -7.13
C ALA A 59 -14.95 -10.04 -7.62
N ILE A 60 -15.65 -8.99 -7.16
CA ILE A 60 -17.05 -8.71 -7.54
C ILE A 60 -17.15 -8.10 -8.93
N ASP A 61 -16.23 -7.22 -9.30
CA ASP A 61 -16.31 -6.44 -10.53
C ASP A 61 -14.92 -6.35 -11.21
N PRO A 62 -14.76 -6.96 -12.41
CA PRO A 62 -13.51 -6.92 -13.16
C PRO A 62 -12.99 -5.51 -13.46
N ALA A 63 -13.84 -4.48 -13.41
CA ALA A 63 -13.43 -3.09 -13.61
C ALA A 63 -12.45 -2.57 -12.55
N TYR A 64 -12.38 -3.21 -11.38
CA TYR A 64 -11.46 -2.88 -10.27
C TYR A 64 -10.14 -3.65 -10.31
N ARG A 65 -9.93 -4.52 -11.30
CA ARG A 65 -8.65 -5.22 -11.44
C ARG A 65 -7.57 -4.25 -11.91
N PRO A 66 -6.30 -4.46 -11.52
CA PRO A 66 -5.22 -3.58 -11.92
C PRO A 66 -5.03 -3.71 -13.42
N LYS A 67 -5.01 -2.58 -14.12
CA LYS A 67 -4.77 -2.55 -15.56
C LYS A 67 -3.26 -2.53 -15.80
N LYS A 68 -2.80 -3.25 -16.83
CA LYS A 68 -1.37 -3.29 -17.19
C LYS A 68 -0.92 -1.89 -17.57
N SER A 69 0.12 -1.37 -16.93
CA SER A 69 0.77 -0.12 -17.28
C SER A 69 2.29 -0.25 -17.09
N TYR A 70 3.08 0.55 -17.81
CA TYR A 70 4.55 0.50 -17.64
C TYR A 70 4.97 0.82 -16.20
N LEU A 71 4.24 1.70 -15.52
CA LEU A 71 4.49 2.05 -14.12
C LEU A 71 4.18 0.89 -13.17
N LEU A 72 3.08 0.16 -13.38
CA LEU A 72 2.79 -1.04 -12.60
C LEU A 72 3.90 -2.08 -12.78
N GLY A 73 4.38 -2.27 -14.01
CA GLY A 73 5.50 -3.15 -14.32
C GLY A 73 6.80 -2.71 -13.63
N ALA A 74 7.13 -1.42 -13.69
CA ALA A 74 8.31 -0.86 -13.05
C ALA A 74 8.28 -0.98 -11.52
N LEU A 75 7.12 -0.70 -10.89
CA LEU A 75 6.95 -0.86 -9.44
C LEU A 75 7.01 -2.32 -9.02
N ALA A 76 6.39 -3.23 -9.79
CA ALA A 76 6.48 -4.66 -9.53
C ALA A 76 7.94 -5.16 -9.66
N ALA A 77 8.66 -4.70 -10.68
CA ALA A 77 10.07 -5.01 -10.86
C ALA A 77 10.92 -4.46 -9.71
N PHE A 78 10.69 -3.22 -9.29
CA PHE A 78 11.37 -2.60 -8.15
C PHE A 78 11.18 -3.41 -6.86
N VAL A 79 9.93 -3.78 -6.53
CA VAL A 79 9.64 -4.62 -5.34
C VAL A 79 10.27 -6.01 -5.47
N GLY A 80 10.26 -6.59 -6.67
CA GLY A 80 10.95 -7.86 -6.94
C GLY A 80 12.45 -7.77 -6.69
N ILE A 81 13.12 -6.77 -7.28
CA ILE A 81 14.56 -6.55 -7.14
C ILE A 81 14.95 -6.30 -5.69
N ILE A 82 14.24 -5.43 -4.96
CA ILE A 82 14.57 -5.12 -3.57
C ILE A 82 14.34 -6.33 -2.65
N THR A 83 13.34 -7.17 -2.96
CA THR A 83 13.10 -8.42 -2.23
C THR A 83 14.23 -9.42 -2.45
N LEU A 84 14.68 -9.58 -3.70
CA LEU A 84 15.82 -10.45 -4.01
C LEU A 84 17.10 -9.92 -3.36
N ALA A 85 17.36 -8.62 -3.45
CA ALA A 85 18.50 -7.99 -2.80
C ALA A 85 18.48 -8.18 -1.27
N ALA A 86 17.30 -8.14 -0.64
CA ALA A 86 17.17 -8.43 0.78
C ALA A 86 17.45 -9.90 1.13
N ILE A 87 16.96 -10.85 0.33
CA ILE A 87 17.18 -12.28 0.55
C ILE A 87 18.65 -12.66 0.39
N PHE A 88 19.34 -12.10 -0.60
CA PHE A 88 20.75 -12.36 -0.86
C PHE A 88 21.71 -11.38 -0.17
N GLY A 89 21.19 -10.50 0.69
CA GLY A 89 21.97 -9.52 1.43
C GLY A 89 22.71 -10.16 2.62
N GLU A 90 23.66 -9.40 3.19
CA GLU A 90 24.47 -9.83 4.34
C GLU A 90 23.61 -10.23 5.54
N ASN A 91 22.51 -9.51 5.79
CA ASN A 91 21.56 -9.82 6.84
C ASN A 91 20.12 -9.81 6.28
N PRO A 92 19.62 -10.98 5.82
CA PRO A 92 18.30 -11.06 5.20
C PRO A 92 17.17 -10.71 6.16
N THR A 93 17.24 -11.15 7.41
CA THR A 93 16.21 -10.87 8.42
C THR A 93 16.07 -9.38 8.68
N LYS A 94 17.20 -8.67 8.87
CA LYS A 94 17.20 -7.23 9.10
C LYS A 94 16.76 -6.45 7.86
N SER A 95 17.16 -6.90 6.67
CA SER A 95 16.76 -6.27 5.41
C SER A 95 15.26 -6.42 5.13
N PHE A 96 14.69 -7.58 5.49
CA PHE A 96 13.27 -7.87 5.26
C PHE A 96 12.36 -7.14 6.25
N TRP A 97 12.65 -7.26 7.55
CA TRP A 97 11.79 -6.73 8.62
C TRP A 97 12.13 -5.31 9.05
N SER A 98 13.34 -4.83 8.74
CA SER A 98 13.90 -3.58 9.26
C SER A 98 14.04 -3.59 10.79
N ASN A 99 14.15 -2.41 11.39
CA ASN A 99 14.15 -2.17 12.83
C ASN A 99 13.14 -1.06 13.19
N PHE A 100 12.94 -0.81 14.47
CA PHE A 100 12.01 0.25 14.93
C PHE A 100 12.51 1.68 14.68
N GLU A 101 13.82 1.85 14.50
CA GLU A 101 14.43 3.16 14.21
C GLU A 101 14.07 3.65 12.81
N ARG A 102 14.03 2.77 11.82
CA ARG A 102 13.77 3.15 10.42
C ARG A 102 12.40 2.67 9.94
N MET A 103 11.99 1.47 10.35
CA MET A 103 10.80 0.76 9.89
C MET A 103 10.63 0.67 8.36
N GLU A 104 11.68 0.95 7.61
CA GLU A 104 11.75 0.80 6.16
C GLU A 104 12.47 -0.50 5.84
N GLY A 105 11.70 -1.53 5.53
CA GLY A 105 12.18 -2.83 5.05
C GLY A 105 11.33 -3.30 3.89
N VAL A 106 11.61 -4.49 3.37
CA VAL A 106 10.84 -5.10 2.27
C VAL A 106 9.34 -5.11 2.55
N VAL A 107 8.94 -5.38 3.80
CA VAL A 107 7.53 -5.33 4.23
C VAL A 107 6.88 -3.98 3.93
N THR A 108 7.57 -2.87 4.18
CA THR A 108 7.02 -1.53 3.89
C THR A 108 6.86 -1.32 2.39
N TYR A 109 7.81 -1.78 1.57
CA TYR A 109 7.67 -1.70 0.11
C TYR A 109 6.50 -2.53 -0.43
N PHE A 110 6.20 -3.70 0.16
CA PHE A 110 4.98 -4.44 -0.17
C PHE A 110 3.71 -3.66 0.18
N HIS A 111 3.68 -2.96 1.32
CA HIS A 111 2.54 -2.11 1.67
C HIS A 111 2.39 -0.93 0.71
N VAL A 112 3.49 -0.25 0.36
CA VAL A 112 3.44 0.84 -0.63
C VAL A 112 2.94 0.35 -1.99
N PHE A 113 3.35 -0.85 -2.41
CA PHE A 113 2.88 -1.47 -3.64
C PHE A 113 1.39 -1.87 -3.57
N ALA A 114 0.95 -2.46 -2.47
CA ALA A 114 -0.47 -2.77 -2.23
C ALA A 114 -1.33 -1.50 -2.22
N TYR A 115 -0.84 -0.44 -1.59
CA TYR A 115 -1.46 0.89 -1.61
C TYR A 115 -1.59 1.43 -3.03
N PHE A 116 -0.52 1.36 -3.83
CA PHE A 116 -0.53 1.77 -5.23
C PHE A 116 -1.59 1.01 -6.05
N ILE A 117 -1.62 -0.33 -5.96
CA ILE A 117 -2.59 -1.16 -6.69
C ILE A 117 -4.03 -0.75 -6.35
N ALA A 118 -4.33 -0.68 -5.05
CA ALA A 118 -5.65 -0.35 -4.57
C ALA A 118 -6.03 1.11 -4.95
N ALA A 119 -5.12 2.07 -4.82
CA ALA A 119 -5.38 3.47 -5.18
C ALA A 119 -5.63 3.71 -6.68
N CYS A 120 -5.00 2.91 -7.55
CA CYS A 120 -5.13 3.02 -9.02
C CYS A 120 -6.38 2.32 -9.59
N SER A 121 -7.08 1.53 -8.77
CA SER A 121 -8.18 0.64 -9.18
C SER A 121 -9.57 1.27 -9.03
N ASN A 122 -9.72 2.54 -9.37
CA ASN A 122 -10.95 3.30 -9.16
C ASN A 122 -11.95 2.93 -10.27
N GLY A 123 -13.09 2.31 -9.92
CA GLY A 123 -14.12 1.88 -10.88
C GLY A 123 -14.80 2.98 -11.72
N ARG A 124 -14.31 4.22 -11.72
CA ARG A 124 -14.81 5.36 -12.50
C ARG A 124 -14.01 5.65 -13.78
N GLY A 125 -13.27 4.67 -14.30
CA GLY A 125 -12.36 4.89 -15.42
C GLY A 125 -11.00 5.40 -14.95
N TYR A 126 -9.98 5.22 -15.79
CA TYR A 126 -8.56 5.33 -15.43
C TYR A 126 -8.26 6.55 -14.55
N SER A 127 -7.76 6.30 -13.34
CA SER A 127 -7.10 7.33 -12.52
C SER A 127 -5.97 7.98 -13.36
N PRO A 128 -5.79 9.32 -13.32
CA PRO A 128 -4.72 10.01 -14.04
C PRO A 128 -3.34 9.39 -13.80
N TRP A 129 -3.08 8.91 -12.58
CA TRP A 129 -1.83 8.26 -12.18
C TRP A 129 -1.54 6.99 -12.99
N CYS A 130 -2.58 6.19 -13.25
CA CYS A 130 -2.45 5.01 -14.09
C CYS A 130 -2.40 5.36 -15.59
N ARG A 131 -2.88 6.54 -16.02
CA ARG A 131 -2.72 7.05 -17.40
C ARG A 131 -1.30 7.49 -17.72
N MET A 132 -0.55 8.01 -16.74
CA MET A 132 0.82 8.52 -16.95
C MET A 132 1.82 7.48 -17.46
N ALA A 133 1.42 6.21 -17.57
CA ALA A 133 2.25 5.11 -18.07
C ALA A 133 1.60 4.32 -19.21
N HIS A 134 0.62 4.90 -19.89
CA HIS A 134 0.15 4.47 -21.21
C HIS A 134 0.55 5.55 -22.21
N ALA A 135 1.57 5.29 -23.01
CA ALA A 135 1.71 5.92 -24.32
C ALA A 135 0.86 5.12 -25.32
#